data_AF-A0A2T3JU63-F1
#
_entry.id   AF-A0A2T3JU63-F1
#
_cell.length_a   1.000
_cell.length_b   1.000
_cell.length_c   1.000
_cell.angle_alpha   90.00
_cell.angle_beta   90.00
_cell.angle_gamma   90.00
#
_symmetry.space_group_name_H-M   'P 1'
#
loop_
_entity.id
_entity.type
_entity.pdbx_description
1 polymer ?
#
loop_
_entity_poly.entity_id
_entity_poly.type
_entity_poly.pdbx_seq_one_letter_code
_entity_poly.pdbx_strand_id
1 'polypeptide(L)' 'MIPPECKRLMRIYRGMELATINPKWKGWRIDNGELTNEAGISLKPEQILMGHALMEINSENERVLKTKIIQTARMLKNLP' A
#
# COMPACT_ATOMS: atom_id res chain seq x y z
N MET A 1 23.39 -32.41 10.35
CA MET A 1 23.74 -31.05 10.82
C MET A 1 23.62 -30.10 9.63
N ILE A 2 22.86 -29.00 9.73
CA ILE A 2 22.72 -28.05 8.61
C ILE A 2 23.97 -27.14 8.58
N PRO A 3 24.68 -27.00 7.43
CA PRO A 3 25.86 -26.14 7.29
C PRO A 3 25.60 -24.66 7.64
N PRO A 4 26.59 -23.91 8.16
CA PRO A 4 26.46 -22.49 8.47
C PRO A 4 25.98 -21.65 7.27
N GLU A 5 26.47 -21.95 6.07
CA GLU A 5 26.11 -21.29 4.82
C GLU A 5 24.63 -21.48 4.50
N CYS A 6 24.12 -22.72 4.67
CA CYS A 6 22.71 -23.04 4.48
C CYS A 6 21.83 -22.31 5.51
N LYS A 7 22.25 -22.24 6.79
CA LYS A 7 21.52 -21.46 7.81
C LYS A 7 21.50 -19.96 7.49
N ARG A 8 22.60 -19.42 6.95
CA ARG A 8 22.70 -18.02 6.53
C ARG A 8 21.76 -17.72 5.38
N LEU A 9 21.76 -18.58 4.36
CA LEU A 9 20.80 -18.55 3.24
C LEU A 9 19.36 -18.59 3.77
N MET A 10 19.02 -19.58 4.60
CA MET A 10 17.68 -19.68 5.16
C MET A 10 17.25 -18.44 5.94
N ARG A 11 18.16 -17.73 6.63
CA ARG A 11 17.83 -16.47 7.32
C ARG A 11 17.56 -15.31 6.36
N ILE A 12 18.35 -15.19 5.30
CA ILE A 12 18.15 -14.16 4.26
C ILE A 12 16.77 -14.37 3.61
N TYR A 13 16.42 -15.61 3.29
CA TYR A 13 15.16 -15.95 2.63
C TYR A 13 13.96 -15.95 3.58
N ARG A 14 14.13 -16.26 4.88
CA ARG A 14 13.05 -16.21 5.88
C ARG A 14 12.46 -14.81 6.05
N GLY A 15 13.26 -13.76 5.87
CA GLY A 15 12.80 -12.36 5.93
C GLY A 15 12.00 -11.91 4.71
N MET A 16 11.98 -12.72 3.65
CA MET A 16 11.25 -12.40 2.42
C MET A 16 9.79 -12.86 2.46
N GLU A 17 9.40 -13.77 3.36
CA GLU A 17 8.00 -14.21 3.50
C GLU A 17 7.29 -13.45 4.63
N LEU A 18 6.44 -12.50 4.26
CA LEU A 18 5.71 -11.63 5.19
C LEU A 18 4.64 -12.37 5.99
N ALA A 19 4.17 -13.51 5.50
CA ALA A 19 3.21 -14.38 6.18
C ALA A 19 3.68 -14.83 7.58
N THR A 20 5.00 -14.90 7.79
CA THR A 20 5.60 -15.23 9.10
C THR A 20 5.36 -14.15 10.16
N ILE A 21 5.09 -12.91 9.74
CA ILE A 21 4.85 -11.76 10.61
C ILE A 21 3.35 -11.64 10.92
N ASN A 22 2.50 -11.82 9.90
CA ASN A 22 1.04 -11.80 10.08
C ASN A 22 0.36 -12.63 8.95
N PRO A 23 -0.59 -13.53 9.28
CA PRO A 23 -1.28 -14.36 8.29
C PRO A 23 -1.96 -13.61 7.15
N LYS A 24 -2.33 -12.33 7.33
CA LYS A 24 -2.90 -11.49 6.27
C LYS A 24 -1.96 -11.30 5.08
N TRP A 25 -0.66 -11.51 5.28
CA TRP A 25 0.36 -11.45 4.23
C TRP A 25 0.63 -12.80 3.57
N LYS A 26 -0.23 -13.81 3.78
CA LYS A 26 -0.10 -15.09 3.07
C LYS A 26 -0.10 -14.84 1.55
N GLY A 27 0.84 -15.48 0.85
CA GLY A 27 1.05 -15.28 -0.60
C GLY A 27 1.82 -14.02 -0.96
N TRP A 28 2.16 -13.15 0.00
CA TRP A 28 3.00 -11.97 -0.21
C TRP A 28 4.44 -12.23 0.21
N ARG A 29 5.38 -11.73 -0.59
CA ARG A 29 6.81 -11.80 -0.33
C ARG A 29 7.53 -10.53 -0.78
N ILE A 30 8.73 -10.30 -0.27
CA ILE A 30 9.66 -9.33 -0.83
C ILE A 30 10.55 -10.05 -1.84
N ASP A 31 10.58 -9.58 -3.07
CA ASP A 31 11.37 -10.14 -4.17
C ASP A 31 12.07 -8.99 -4.91
N ASN A 32 13.39 -9.04 -5.03
CA ASN A 32 14.19 -7.97 -5.65
C ASN A 32 13.90 -6.54 -5.12
N GLY A 33 13.55 -6.41 -3.84
CA GLY A 33 13.22 -5.12 -3.21
C GLY A 33 11.79 -4.62 -3.49
N GLU A 34 10.96 -5.41 -4.17
CA GLU A 34 9.56 -5.13 -4.43
C GLU A 34 8.65 -6.05 -3.61
N LEU A 35 7.43 -5.60 -3.34
CA LEU A 35 6.40 -6.38 -2.66
C LEU A 35 5.58 -7.15 -3.71
N THR A 36 5.73 -8.47 -3.75
CA THR A 36 5.12 -9.33 -4.77
C THR A 36 4.10 -10.28 -4.16
N ASN A 37 2.98 -10.53 -4.85
CA ASN A 37 2.00 -11.54 -4.46
C ASN A 37 2.05 -12.81 -5.34
N GLU A 38 1.28 -13.83 -4.95
CA GLU A 38 1.15 -15.10 -5.67
C GLU A 38 0.52 -14.97 -7.06
N ALA A 39 -0.19 -13.87 -7.33
CA ALA A 39 -0.75 -13.57 -8.65
C ALA A 39 0.28 -12.95 -9.62
N GLY A 40 1.52 -12.73 -9.16
CA GLY A 40 2.59 -12.11 -9.96
C GLY A 40 2.55 -10.58 -10.01
N ILE A 41 1.69 -9.94 -9.22
CA ILE A 41 1.70 -8.48 -9.05
C ILE A 41 2.90 -8.12 -8.19
N SER A 42 3.75 -7.22 -8.68
CA SER A 42 4.89 -6.66 -7.95
C SER A 42 4.71 -5.15 -7.78
N LEU A 43 4.93 -4.67 -6.56
CA LEU A 43 4.73 -3.28 -6.17
C LEU A 43 6.03 -2.70 -5.63
N LYS A 44 6.48 -1.61 -6.25
CA LYS A 44 7.57 -0.78 -5.73
C LYS A 44 7.10 0.06 -4.54
N PRO A 45 8.01 0.45 -3.63
CA PRO A 45 7.67 1.33 -2.50
C PRO A 45 6.89 2.59 -2.90
N GLU A 46 7.24 3.22 -4.01
CA GLU A 46 6.57 4.44 -4.50
C GLU A 46 5.13 4.16 -4.94
N GLN A 47 4.86 2.97 -5.49
CA GLN A 47 3.51 2.57 -5.89
C GLN A 47 2.62 2.30 -4.68
N ILE A 48 3.19 1.72 -3.61
CA ILE A 48 2.49 1.53 -2.33
C ILE A 48 2.14 2.89 -1.72
N LEU A 49 3.09 3.82 -1.69
CA LEU A 49 2.86 5.18 -1.17
C LEU A 49 1.82 5.93 -2.00
N MET A 50 1.89 5.82 -3.33
CA MET A 50 0.90 6.40 -4.23
C MET A 50 -0.50 5.83 -3.98
N GLY A 51 -0.62 4.51 -3.82
CA GLY A 51 -1.88 3.85 -3.50
C GLY A 51 -2.46 4.35 -2.17
N HIS A 52 -1.61 4.54 -1.15
CA HIS A 52 -2.02 5.12 0.12
C HIS A 52 -2.53 6.56 -0.04
N ALA A 53 -1.78 7.43 -0.72
CA ALA A 53 -2.19 8.81 -0.98
C ALA A 53 -3.52 8.90 -1.74
N LEU A 54 -3.74 8.05 -2.75
CA LEU A 54 -5.00 8.00 -3.48
C LEU A 54 -6.19 7.57 -2.59
N MET A 55 -5.98 6.64 -1.66
CA MET A 55 -7.01 6.27 -0.69
C MET A 55 -7.32 7.40 0.29
N GLU A 56 -6.31 8.16 0.73
CA GLU A 56 -6.50 9.33 1.59
C GLU A 56 -7.27 10.46 0.87
N ILE A 57 -6.93 10.74 -0.39
CA ILE A 57 -7.61 11.74 -1.22
C ILE A 57 -9.08 11.37 -1.48
N ASN A 58 -9.37 10.07 -1.60
CA ASN A 58 -10.75 9.60 -1.78
C ASN A 58 -11.50 9.38 -0.45
N SER A 59 -10.97 9.91 0.67
CA SER A 59 -11.65 9.81 1.96
C SER A 59 -12.94 10.64 1.97
N GLU A 60 -13.94 10.15 2.71
CA GLU A 60 -15.28 10.73 2.81
C GLU A 60 -15.27 12.23 3.16
N ASN A 61 -14.28 12.65 3.94
CA ASN A 61 -14.07 14.04 4.33
C ASN A 61 -13.83 14.96 3.12
N GLU A 62 -13.07 14.50 2.13
CA GLU A 62 -12.79 15.30 0.93
C GLU A 62 -14.04 15.43 0.05
N ARG A 63 -14.87 14.39 -0.01
CA ARG A 63 -16.15 14.43 -0.73
C ARG A 63 -17.09 15.46 -0.13
N VAL A 64 -17.31 15.44 1.19
CA VAL A 64 -18.17 16.40 1.89
C VAL A 64 -17.65 17.83 1.72
N LEU A 65 -16.33 18.02 1.82
CA LEU A 65 -15.71 19.33 1.63
C LEU A 65 -15.88 19.84 0.20
N LYS A 66 -15.66 19.00 -0.83
CA LYS A 66 -15.91 19.34 -2.24
C LYS A 66 -17.37 19.73 -2.47
N THR A 67 -18.32 19.00 -1.88
CA THR A 67 -19.74 19.36 -1.96
C THR A 67 -20.02 20.73 -1.34
N LYS A 68 -19.48 21.01 -0.15
CA LYS A 68 -19.63 22.32 0.50
C LYS A 68 -19.01 23.45 -0.33
N ILE A 69 -17.81 23.27 -0.87
CA ILE A 69 -17.15 24.25 -1.74
C ILE A 69 -18.03 24.58 -2.96
N ILE A 70 -18.56 23.56 -3.64
CA ILE A 70 -19.43 23.76 -4.81
C ILE A 70 -20.73 24.47 -4.41
N GLN A 71 -21.35 24.10 -3.28
CA GLN A 71 -22.55 24.76 -2.77
C GLN A 71 -22.30 26.24 -2.46
N THR A 72 -21.22 26.55 -1.73
CA THR A 72 -20.82 27.92 -1.42
C THR A 72 -20.53 28.72 -2.68
N ALA A 73 -19.78 28.17 -3.64
CA ALA A 73 -19.50 28.84 -4.92
C ALA A 73 -20.78 29.16 -5.71
N ARG A 74 -21.76 28.25 -5.71
CA ARG A 74 -23.09 28.49 -6.33
C ARG A 74 -23.86 29.61 -5.63
N MET A 75 -23.82 29.66 -4.31
CA MET A 75 -24.47 30.74 -3.54
C MET A 75 -23.81 32.09 -3.84
N LEU A 76 -22.46 32.14 -3.87
CA LEU A 76 -21.71 33.35 -4.19
C LEU A 76 -22.00 33.85 -5.60
N LYS A 77 -22.11 32.96 -6.59
CA LYS A 77 -22.48 33.32 -7.97
C LYS A 77 -23.85 34.02 -8.06
N ASN A 78 -24.76 33.68 -7.16
CA ASN A 78 -26.13 34.19 -7.15
C ASN A 78 -26.32 35.41 -6.23
N LEU A 79 -25.24 35.96 -5.68
CA LEU A 79 -25.32 37.24 -4.96
C LEU A 79 -25.49 38.39 -5.97
N PRO A 80 -26.34 39.38 -5.64
CA PRO A 80 -26.59 40.55 -6.49
C PRO A 80 -25.38 41.49 -6.60
#